data_AF-A0A091PD24-F1
#
_entry.id   AF-A0A091PD24-F1
#
_cell.length_a   1.000
_cell.length_b   1.000
_cell.length_c   1.000
_cell.angle_alpha   90.00
_cell.angle_beta   90.00
_cell.angle_gamma   90.00
#
_symmetry.space_group_name_H-M   'P 1'
#
loop_
_entity.id
_entity.type
_entity.pdbx_description
1 polymer ?
#
loop_
_entity_poly.entity_id
_entity_poly.type
_entity_poly.pdbx_seq_one_letter_code
_entity_poly.pdbx_strand_id
1 'polypeptide(L)'
;MTKLDIKNYLEKIYNVPVAAVRTRIQYGANNKRNHKNQRVKKPDYKVAYVQLGQGQTFQFPNLFPEKEQDAETRSFDDFRSKYMEREKQRQQGDPRRGGVPDWFGL
;
A
#
# COMPACT_ATOMS: atom_id res chain seq x y z
N MET A 1 4.90 -27.21 -3.91
CA MET A 1 5.19 -27.16 -2.46
C MET A 1 4.09 -27.85 -1.68
N THR A 2 4.47 -28.95 -1.03
CA THR A 2 3.68 -29.77 -0.11
C THR A 2 3.86 -29.30 1.33
N LYS A 3 3.13 -29.90 2.28
CA LYS A 3 3.28 -29.60 3.71
C LYS A 3 4.69 -29.95 4.22
N LEU A 4 5.25 -31.06 3.75
CA LEU A 4 6.59 -31.52 4.13
C LEU A 4 7.67 -30.57 3.60
N ASP A 5 7.54 -30.12 2.35
CA ASP A 5 8.48 -29.18 1.75
C ASP A 5 8.53 -27.87 2.56
N ILE A 6 7.37 -27.33 2.95
CA ILE A 6 7.27 -26.10 3.76
C ILE A 6 7.95 -26.28 5.11
N LYS A 7 7.68 -27.41 5.78
CA LYS A 7 8.30 -27.72 7.08
C LYS A 7 9.82 -27.78 6.95
N ASN A 8 10.32 -28.59 6.02
CA ASN A 8 11.77 -28.75 5.78
C ASN A 8 12.44 -27.43 5.40
N TYR A 9 11.77 -26.60 4.59
CA TYR A 9 12.29 -25.32 4.15
C TYR A 9 12.46 -24.35 5.32
N LEU A 10 11.44 -24.23 6.19
CA LEU A 10 11.50 -23.36 7.37
C LEU A 10 12.49 -23.87 8.42
N GLU A 11 12.54 -25.18 8.67
CA GLU A 11 13.45 -25.78 9.65
C GLU A 11 14.91 -25.72 9.21
N LYS A 12 15.21 -25.98 7.92
CA LYS A 12 16.61 -26.08 7.46
C LYS A 12 17.25 -24.76 7.06
N ILE A 13 16.48 -23.81 6.53
CA ILE A 13 17.02 -22.53 6.03
C ILE A 13 16.89 -21.44 7.10
N TYR A 14 15.74 -21.39 7.78
CA TYR A 14 15.44 -20.33 8.74
C TYR A 14 15.51 -20.81 10.20
N ASN A 15 15.81 -22.09 10.45
CA ASN A 15 15.91 -22.69 11.79
C ASN A 15 14.66 -22.46 12.65
N VAL A 16 13.48 -22.42 12.03
CA VAL A 16 12.21 -22.20 12.74
C VAL A 16 11.59 -23.53 13.15
N PRO A 17 11.31 -23.77 14.45
CA PRO A 17 10.67 -25.01 14.89
C PRO A 17 9.18 -25.02 14.49
N VAL A 18 8.76 -25.98 13.68
CA VAL A 18 7.38 -26.07 13.17
C VAL A 18 6.65 -27.29 13.76
N ALA A 19 5.55 -27.04 14.47
CA ALA A 19 4.71 -28.09 15.03
C ALA A 19 3.74 -28.69 13.99
N ALA A 20 3.03 -27.85 13.25
CA ALA A 20 2.04 -28.29 12.27
C ALA A 20 1.90 -27.30 11.10
N VAL A 21 1.62 -27.84 9.90
CA VAL A 21 1.39 -27.06 8.68
C VAL A 21 0.04 -27.47 8.06
N ARG A 22 -0.84 -26.49 7.82
CA ARG A 22 -2.11 -26.66 7.10
C ARG A 22 -2.10 -25.80 5.86
N THR A 23 -2.39 -26.38 4.70
CA THR A 23 -2.39 -25.66 3.42
C THR A 23 -3.76 -25.67 2.79
N ARG A 24 -4.13 -24.58 2.12
CA ARG A 24 -5.33 -24.49 1.28
C ARG A 24 -5.00 -23.78 -0.04
N ILE A 25 -5.74 -24.10 -1.09
CA ILE A 25 -5.65 -23.39 -2.38
C ILE A 25 -6.69 -22.26 -2.34
N GLN A 26 -6.25 -21.03 -2.59
CA GLN A 26 -7.10 -19.86 -2.69
C GLN A 26 -7.35 -19.54 -4.16
N TYR A 27 -8.62 -19.55 -4.55
CA TYR A 27 -9.03 -19.11 -5.88
C TYR A 27 -8.98 -17.58 -5.96
N GLY A 28 -8.32 -17.05 -6.98
CA GLY A 28 -8.28 -15.63 -7.31
C GLY A 28 -9.60 -15.16 -7.93
N ALA A 29 -9.93 -13.88 -7.78
CA ALA A 29 -11.14 -13.35 -8.40
C ALA A 29 -11.09 -13.41 -9.95
N ASN A 30 -12.21 -13.72 -10.59
CA ASN A 30 -12.34 -13.80 -12.06
C ASN A 30 -13.50 -12.94 -12.60
N ASN A 31 -13.93 -11.95 -11.84
CA ASN A 31 -15.05 -11.06 -12.16
C ASN A 31 -14.61 -9.78 -12.89
N LYS A 32 -13.31 -9.41 -12.82
CA LYS A 32 -12.79 -8.21 -13.49
C LYS A 32 -12.79 -8.40 -15.00
N ARG A 33 -13.18 -7.37 -15.74
CA ARG A 33 -13.07 -7.31 -17.19
C ARG A 33 -12.20 -6.13 -17.63
N ASN A 34 -11.54 -6.26 -18.78
CA ASN A 34 -10.80 -5.16 -19.38
C ASN A 34 -11.69 -4.28 -20.28
N HIS A 35 -11.10 -3.25 -20.88
CA HIS A 35 -11.79 -2.33 -21.80
C HIS A 35 -12.33 -3.01 -23.08
N LYS A 36 -11.88 -4.24 -23.39
CA LYS A 36 -12.39 -5.08 -24.51
C LYS A 36 -13.41 -6.12 -24.04
N ASN A 37 -13.95 -5.97 -22.82
CA ASN A 37 -14.90 -6.91 -22.21
C ASN A 37 -14.36 -8.35 -22.00
N GLN A 38 -13.04 -8.55 -21.99
CA GLN A 38 -12.39 -9.83 -21.72
C GLN A 38 -12.15 -10.01 -20.21
N ARG A 39 -12.36 -11.23 -19.69
CA ARG A 39 -12.13 -11.53 -18.27
C ARG A 39 -10.64 -11.51 -17.94
N VAL A 40 -10.30 -10.84 -16.84
CA VAL A 40 -8.94 -10.77 -16.29
C VAL A 40 -8.92 -11.51 -14.96
N LYS A 41 -8.35 -12.70 -14.97
CA LYS A 41 -8.26 -13.60 -13.83
C LYS A 41 -7.09 -13.18 -12.93
N LYS A 42 -7.35 -13.00 -11.63
CA LYS A 42 -6.28 -12.93 -10.62
C LYS A 42 -5.69 -14.34 -10.45
N PRO A 43 -4.36 -14.49 -10.35
CA PRO A 43 -3.74 -15.80 -10.21
C PRO A 43 -4.20 -16.49 -8.94
N ASP A 44 -4.41 -17.81 -9.03
CA ASP A 44 -4.66 -18.65 -7.87
C ASP A 44 -3.35 -18.84 -7.10
N TYR A 45 -3.44 -18.91 -5.77
CA TYR A 45 -2.26 -19.09 -4.92
C TYR A 45 -2.53 -20.05 -3.78
N LYS A 46 -1.47 -20.59 -3.20
CA LYS A 46 -1.56 -21.53 -2.08
C LYS A 46 -1.22 -20.79 -0.78
N VAL A 47 -2.08 -20.94 0.23
CA VAL A 47 -1.89 -20.37 1.57
C VAL A 47 -1.48 -21.48 2.52
N ALA A 48 -0.49 -21.20 3.37
CA ALA A 48 -0.06 -22.09 4.44
C ALA A 48 -0.27 -21.41 5.80
N TYR A 49 -0.90 -22.13 6.72
CA TYR A 49 -0.99 -21.79 8.14
C TYR A 49 0.00 -22.68 8.89
N VAL A 50 0.94 -22.06 9.58
CA VAL A 50 2.04 -22.73 10.28
C VAL A 50 1.87 -22.46 11.77
N GLN A 51 1.91 -23.52 12.58
CA GLN A 51 1.95 -23.42 14.03
C GLN A 51 3.40 -23.62 14.49
N LEU A 52 3.92 -22.66 15.23
CA LEU A 52 5.26 -22.73 15.80
C LEU A 52 5.32 -23.79 16.91
N GLY A 53 6.46 -24.45 17.01
CA GLY A 53 6.77 -25.35 18.13
C GLY A 53 7.25 -24.60 19.36
N GLN A 54 7.50 -25.36 20.44
CA GLN A 54 8.21 -24.89 21.64
C GLN A 54 7.55 -23.71 22.39
N GLY A 55 6.23 -23.50 22.20
CA GLY A 55 5.50 -22.42 22.86
C GLY A 55 5.88 -21.01 22.36
N GLN A 56 6.58 -20.90 21.23
CA GLN A 56 6.95 -19.60 20.67
C GLN A 56 5.72 -18.88 20.12
N THR A 57 5.67 -17.57 20.36
CA THR A 57 4.63 -16.68 19.83
C THR A 57 5.21 -15.77 18.77
N PHE A 58 4.48 -15.58 17.67
CA PHE A 58 4.84 -14.64 16.61
C PHE A 58 3.71 -13.63 16.41
N GLN A 59 4.09 -12.35 16.41
CA GLN A 59 3.22 -11.22 16.09
C GLN A 59 3.79 -10.59 14.81
N PHE A 60 2.95 -10.36 13.81
CA PHE A 60 3.40 -9.71 12.58
C PHE A 60 3.79 -8.25 12.91
N PRO A 61 5.05 -7.84 12.69
CA PRO A 61 5.49 -6.51 13.06
C PRO A 61 4.84 -5.44 12.19
N ASN A 62 4.77 -4.21 12.69
CA ASN A 62 4.37 -3.08 11.86
C ASN A 62 5.51 -2.73 10.90
N LEU A 63 5.38 -3.11 9.62
CA LEU A 63 6.36 -2.82 8.57
C LEU A 63 6.31 -1.37 8.08
N PHE A 64 5.22 -0.65 8.37
CA PHE A 64 4.99 0.72 7.91
C PHE A 64 4.67 1.62 9.11
N PRO A 65 5.65 1.88 10.00
CA PRO A 65 5.49 2.90 11.02
C PRO A 65 5.30 4.27 10.35
N GLU A 66 4.59 5.16 11.04
CA GLU A 66 4.53 6.56 10.61
C GLU A 66 5.95 7.10 10.57
N LYS A 67 6.36 7.58 9.40
CA LYS A 67 7.71 8.10 9.21
C LYS A 67 7.85 9.42 9.93
N GLU A 68 8.98 9.61 10.61
CA GLU A 68 9.40 10.94 11.01
C GLU A 68 9.60 11.81 9.75
N GLN A 69 9.26 13.10 9.82
CA GLN A 69 9.36 13.99 8.66
C GLN A 69 10.82 14.21 8.28
N ASP A 70 11.33 13.39 7.37
CA ASP A 70 12.63 13.55 6.72
C ASP A 70 12.70 14.89 5.95
N ALA A 71 13.91 15.42 5.76
CA ALA A 71 14.13 16.71 5.09
C ALA A 71 13.50 16.77 3.68
N GLU A 72 13.48 15.65 2.94
CA GLU A 72 12.83 15.55 1.64
C GLU A 72 11.31 15.62 1.73
N THR A 73 10.71 14.99 2.75
CA THR A 73 9.26 15.04 3.00
C THR A 73 8.84 16.46 3.36
N ARG A 74 9.65 17.17 4.15
CA ARG A 74 9.43 18.59 4.46
C ARG A 74 9.51 19.48 3.22
N SER A 75 10.46 19.22 2.32
CA SER A 75 10.58 19.96 1.06
C SER A 75 9.36 19.78 0.15
N PHE A 76 8.86 18.53 0.03
CA PHE A 76 7.65 18.24 -0.74
C PHE A 76 6.39 18.84 -0.11
N ASP A 77 6.27 18.78 1.21
CA ASP A 77 5.15 19.40 1.94
C ASP A 77 5.18 20.93 1.86
N ASP A 78 6.36 21.56 1.90
CA ASP A 78 6.52 23.01 1.70
C ASP A 78 6.19 23.42 0.26
N PHE A 79 6.57 22.62 -0.74
CA PHE A 79 6.13 22.86 -2.12
C PHE A 79 4.61 22.76 -2.25
N ARG A 80 4.00 21.75 -1.63
CA ARG A 80 2.55 21.55 -1.63
C ARG A 80 1.81 22.68 -0.93
N SER A 81 2.29 23.15 0.23
CA SER A 81 1.68 24.23 0.99
C SER A 81 1.71 25.55 0.20
N LYS A 82 2.87 25.91 -0.36
CA LYS A 82 3.04 27.09 -1.22
C LYS A 82 2.14 27.05 -2.45
N TYR A 83 1.98 25.89 -3.07
CA TYR A 83 1.05 25.72 -4.19
C TYR A 83 -0.40 25.96 -3.76
N MET A 84 -0.84 25.35 -2.66
CA MET A 84 -2.21 25.51 -2.15
C MET A 84 -2.51 26.95 -1.71
N GLU A 85 -1.53 27.65 -1.14
CA GLU A 85 -1.67 29.04 -0.75
C GLU A 85 -1.80 29.97 -1.96
N ARG A 86 -0.98 29.75 -3.01
CA ARG A 86 -1.09 30.48 -4.27
C ARG A 86 -2.44 30.26 -4.95
N GLU A 87 -2.96 29.04 -4.94
CA GLU A 87 -4.30 28.73 -5.48
C GLU A 87 -5.41 29.43 -4.69
N LYS A 88 -5.33 29.45 -3.35
CA LYS A 88 -6.29 30.20 -2.51
C LYS A 88 -6.27 31.70 -2.81
N GLN A 89 -5.09 32.29 -2.99
CA GLN A 89 -4.96 33.71 -3.35
C GLN A 89 -5.57 34.00 -4.72
N ARG A 90 -5.35 33.12 -5.72
CA ARG A 90 -5.95 33.25 -7.06
C ARG A 90 -7.46 33.16 -7.07
N GLN A 91 -8.06 32.44 -6.12
CA GLN A 91 -9.51 32.31 -5.99
C GLN A 91 -10.16 33.53 -5.32
N GLN A 92 -9.39 34.44 -4.71
CA GLN A 92 -9.89 35.71 -4.17
C GLN A 92 -10.03 36.77 -5.27
N GLY A 93 -10.85 36.50 -6.29
CA GLY A 93 -11.25 37.51 -7.26
C GLY A 93 -12.40 38.37 -6.72
N ASP A 94 -12.42 39.67 -7.02
CA ASP A 94 -13.58 40.53 -6.71
C ASP A 94 -14.73 40.23 -7.70
N PRO A 95 -15.89 39.72 -7.23
CA PRO A 95 -17.03 39.44 -8.10
C PRO A 95 -17.56 40.67 -8.85
N ARG A 96 -17.28 41.88 -8.35
CA ARG A 96 -17.77 43.15 -8.93
C ARG A 96 -17.00 43.62 -10.16
N ARG A 97 -15.82 43.04 -10.43
CA ARG A 97 -14.96 43.43 -11.57
C ARG A 97 -15.41 42.90 -12.93
N GLY A 98 -16.44 42.06 -12.98
CA GLY A 98 -17.05 41.64 -14.26
C GLY A 98 -16.11 40.91 -15.22
N GLY A 99 -15.05 40.27 -14.72
CA GLY A 99 -14.08 39.51 -15.53
C GLY A 99 -12.86 40.30 -16.03
N VAL A 100 -12.67 41.56 -15.61
CA VAL A 100 -11.45 42.32 -15.91
C VAL A 100 -10.26 41.79 -15.07
N PRO A 101 -9.07 41.57 -15.66
CA PRO A 101 -7.90 41.06 -14.93
C PRO A 101 -7.37 42.01 -13.85
N ASP A 102 -6.96 41.45 -12.70
CA ASP A 102 -6.47 42.22 -11.54
C ASP A 102 -5.02 42.71 -11.64
N TRP A 103 -4.32 42.39 -12.74
CA TRP A 103 -2.91 42.73 -12.93
C TRP A 103 -2.66 44.20 -13.33
N PHE A 104 -3.62 44.87 -13.98
CA PHE A 104 -3.46 46.26 -14.42
C PHE A 104 -3.87 47.24 -13.31
N GLY A 105 -2.92 47.99 -12.76
CA GLY A 105 -3.11 48.97 -11.68
C GLY A 105 -3.24 50.42 -12.15
N LEU A 106 -3.82 50.64 -13.33
CA LEU A 106 -4.09 51.97 -13.90
C LEU A 106 -5.11 52.75 -13.07
#